data_AF-A0A7C4BVX1-F1
#
_entry.id   AF-A0A7C4BVX1-F1
#
_cell.length_a   1.000
_cell.length_b   1.000
_cell.length_c   1.000
_cell.angle_alpha   90.00
_cell.angle_beta   90.00
_cell.angle_gamma   90.00
#
_symmetry.space_group_name_H-M   'P 1'
#
loop_
_entity.id
_entity.type
_entity.pdbx_description
1 polymer ?
#
loop_
_entity_poly.entity_id
_entity_poly.type
_entity_poly.pdbx_seq_one_letter_code
_entity_poly.pdbx_strand_id
1 'polypeptide(L)'
;MPRDAAGLEVTDPYQHSMQWSRRFIGLKVFLSLAVAGWEGFEETVRHMTAMGAHLKAALQADGWRIENDTPLPVVCFTDATHPEGATKAYLEAIVRELVTSGRAWISSTVLGGVQPVLRACITNYRTQASDVEALAAALREARARLVSSY
;
A
#
# COMPACT_ATOMS: atom_id res chain seq x y z
N MET A 1 -25.67 30.50 15.28
CA MET A 1 -24.24 30.22 15.50
C MET A 1 -24.06 29.73 16.93
N PRO A 2 -23.23 28.71 17.21
CA PRO A 2 -23.00 28.24 18.59
C PRO A 2 -22.45 29.40 19.43
N ARG A 3 -22.96 29.56 20.66
CA ARG A 3 -22.65 30.73 21.52
C ARG A 3 -21.20 30.73 22.03
N ASP A 4 -20.50 29.60 21.95
CA ASP A 4 -19.17 29.42 22.55
C ASP A 4 -17.99 29.73 21.61
N ALA A 5 -18.24 30.19 20.38
CA ALA A 5 -17.19 30.56 19.41
C ALA A 5 -16.86 32.06 19.41
N ALA A 6 -17.48 32.86 20.28
CA ALA A 6 -17.46 34.33 20.24
C ALA A 6 -16.12 35.02 20.58
N GLY A 7 -15.01 34.26 20.68
CA GLY A 7 -13.67 34.78 20.93
C GLY A 7 -12.55 34.08 20.16
N LEU A 8 -12.89 33.20 19.22
CA LEU A 8 -11.92 32.56 18.35
C LEU A 8 -11.76 33.41 17.09
N GLU A 9 -10.51 33.71 16.71
CA GLU A 9 -10.22 34.34 15.43
C GLU A 9 -10.71 33.40 14.31
N VAL A 10 -11.83 33.75 13.68
CA VAL A 10 -12.37 32.98 12.56
C VAL A 10 -11.53 33.31 11.34
N THR A 11 -10.53 32.48 11.08
CA THR A 11 -9.69 32.59 9.88
C THR A 11 -10.51 32.29 8.63
N ASP A 12 -10.56 33.22 7.68
CA ASP A 12 -11.28 33.01 6.43
C ASP A 12 -10.52 32.01 5.53
N PRO A 13 -11.11 30.86 5.17
CA PRO A 13 -10.40 29.85 4.40
C PRO A 13 -9.94 30.30 2.99
N TYR A 14 -10.54 31.34 2.38
CA TYR A 14 -10.06 31.83 1.08
C TYR A 14 -8.72 32.57 1.19
N GLN A 15 -8.38 33.11 2.37
CA GLN A 15 -7.13 33.83 2.59
C GLN A 15 -5.90 32.90 2.63
N HIS A 16 -6.14 31.60 2.83
CA HIS A 16 -5.09 30.58 2.96
C HIS A 16 -5.15 29.50 1.88
N SER A 17 -5.90 29.73 0.81
CA SER A 17 -5.91 28.83 -0.34
C SER A 17 -6.11 29.59 -1.64
N MET A 18 -5.66 29.01 -2.75
CA MET A 18 -5.93 29.59 -4.08
C MET A 18 -7.41 29.41 -4.51
N GLN A 19 -8.23 28.73 -3.69
CA GLN A 19 -9.62 28.42 -4.00
C GLN A 19 -10.57 29.44 -3.35
N TRP A 20 -11.40 30.08 -4.17
CA TRP A 20 -12.50 30.94 -3.71
C TRP A 20 -13.68 30.10 -3.23
N SER A 21 -14.35 29.40 -4.15
CA SER A 21 -15.36 28.39 -3.79
C SER A 21 -14.69 27.06 -3.49
N ARG A 22 -15.03 26.44 -2.35
CA ARG A 22 -14.47 25.16 -1.92
C ARG A 22 -15.53 24.24 -1.33
N ARG A 23 -15.31 22.94 -1.50
CA ARG A 23 -16.13 21.89 -0.88
C ARG A 23 -15.81 21.83 0.61
N PHE A 24 -16.79 21.42 1.43
CA PHE A 24 -16.57 21.14 2.85
C PHE A 24 -15.88 19.78 3.07
N ILE A 25 -14.65 19.63 2.56
CA ILE A 25 -13.88 18.38 2.68
C ILE A 25 -13.55 18.03 4.14
N GLY A 26 -13.43 19.03 5.00
CA GLY A 26 -13.20 18.85 6.44
C GLY A 26 -14.31 18.07 7.13
N LEU A 27 -15.56 18.18 6.65
CA LEU A 27 -16.67 17.42 7.22
C LEU A 27 -16.47 15.91 7.08
N LYS A 28 -15.88 15.44 5.97
CA LYS A 28 -15.59 14.00 5.77
C LYS A 28 -14.55 13.51 6.76
N VAL A 29 -13.49 14.28 6.97
CA VAL A 29 -12.43 13.95 7.93
C VAL A 29 -12.99 13.97 9.35
N PHE A 30 -13.74 15.02 9.69
CA PHE A 30 -14.37 15.17 11.00
C PHE A 30 -15.33 14.02 11.31
N LEU A 31 -16.24 13.67 10.39
CA LEU A 31 -17.19 12.58 10.61
C LEU A 31 -16.49 11.22 10.73
N SER A 32 -15.46 10.95 9.92
CA SER A 32 -14.68 9.71 10.07
C SER A 32 -14.02 9.62 11.45
N LEU A 33 -13.45 10.73 11.95
CA LEU A 33 -12.84 10.79 13.28
C LEU A 33 -13.88 10.72 14.40
N ALA A 34 -15.02 11.39 14.25
CA ALA A 34 -16.08 11.38 15.24
C ALA A 34 -16.73 9.99 15.39
N VAL A 35 -16.77 9.19 14.31
CA VAL A 35 -17.32 7.83 14.33
C VAL A 35 -16.28 6.80 14.80
N ALA A 36 -15.06 6.85 14.27
CA ALA A 36 -14.02 5.86 14.58
C ALA A 36 -13.26 6.14 15.89
N GLY A 37 -13.24 7.39 16.35
CA GLY A 37 -12.35 7.82 17.42
C GLY A 37 -10.88 7.81 17.03
N TRP A 38 -10.00 8.31 17.90
CA TRP A 38 -8.56 8.23 17.69
C TRP A 38 -8.07 6.79 17.76
N GLU A 39 -8.64 6.03 18.68
CA GLU A 39 -8.33 4.63 18.94
C GLU A 39 -8.65 3.76 17.72
N GLY A 40 -9.78 3.98 17.04
CA GLY A 40 -10.13 3.22 15.83
C GLY A 40 -9.19 3.50 14.65
N PHE A 41 -8.69 4.73 14.52
CA PHE A 41 -7.65 5.05 13.54
C PHE A 41 -6.32 4.40 13.91
N GLU A 42 -5.93 4.43 15.19
CA GLU A 42 -4.73 3.77 15.67
C GLU A 42 -4.77 2.26 15.40
N GLU A 43 -5.87 1.60 15.77
CA GLU A 43 -6.10 0.17 15.51
C GLU A 43 -6.00 -0.15 14.02
N THR A 44 -6.63 0.67 13.17
CA THR A 44 -6.60 0.50 11.72
C THR A 44 -5.16 0.61 11.16
N VAL A 45 -4.40 1.60 11.60
CA VAL A 45 -3.01 1.78 11.16
C VAL A 45 -2.13 0.64 11.66
N ARG A 46 -2.27 0.23 12.93
CA ARG A 46 -1.55 -0.91 13.50
C ARG A 46 -1.86 -2.21 12.76
N HIS A 47 -3.13 -2.45 12.43
CA HIS A 47 -3.56 -3.62 11.65
C HIS A 47 -2.90 -3.64 10.27
N MET A 48 -2.95 -2.53 9.52
CA MET A 48 -2.30 -2.46 8.20
C MET A 48 -0.79 -2.68 8.30
N THR A 49 -0.11 -2.05 9.28
CA THR A 49 1.32 -2.28 9.52
C THR A 49 1.62 -3.74 9.88
N ALA A 50 0.79 -4.39 10.69
CA ALA A 50 0.92 -5.81 11.02
C ALA A 50 0.77 -6.70 9.77
N MET A 51 -0.19 -6.40 8.89
CA MET A 51 -0.36 -7.10 7.60
C MET A 51 0.83 -6.85 6.66
N GLY A 52 1.42 -5.65 6.66
CA GLY A 52 2.64 -5.37 5.92
C GLY A 52 3.84 -6.18 6.43
N ALA A 53 3.99 -6.32 7.74
CA ALA A 53 5.01 -7.16 8.35
C ALA A 53 4.80 -8.66 8.04
N HIS A 54 3.54 -9.11 8.07
CA HIS A 54 3.17 -10.47 7.70
C HIS A 54 3.51 -10.76 6.22
N LEU A 55 3.17 -9.84 5.32
CA LEU A 55 3.53 -9.93 3.90
C LEU A 55 5.05 -9.99 3.71
N LYS A 56 5.81 -9.15 4.42
CA LYS A 56 7.28 -9.16 4.37
C LYS A 56 7.83 -10.54 4.74
N ALA A 57 7.33 -11.13 5.84
CA ALA A 57 7.75 -12.45 6.29
C ALA A 57 7.40 -13.56 5.29
N ALA A 58 6.17 -13.55 4.76
CA ALA A 58 5.73 -14.53 3.75
C ALA A 58 6.58 -14.46 2.47
N LEU A 59 6.86 -13.25 1.98
CA LEU A 59 7.71 -13.03 0.80
C LEU A 59 9.15 -13.50 1.03
N GLN A 60 9.74 -13.21 2.19
CA GLN A 60 11.08 -13.67 2.53
C GLN A 60 11.17 -15.20 2.59
N ALA A 61 10.16 -15.85 3.18
CA ALA A 61 10.08 -17.31 3.22
C ALA A 61 10.00 -17.94 1.81
N ASP A 62 9.40 -17.23 0.86
CA ASP A 62 9.25 -17.65 -0.54
C ASP A 62 10.46 -17.32 -1.45
N GLY A 63 11.53 -16.76 -0.89
CA GLY A 63 12.76 -16.43 -1.62
C GLY A 63 12.74 -15.07 -2.31
N TRP A 64 11.81 -14.17 -1.96
CA TRP A 64 11.87 -12.78 -2.38
C TRP A 64 12.86 -12.00 -1.50
N ARG A 65 13.64 -11.11 -2.10
CA ARG A 65 14.50 -10.16 -1.39
C ARG A 65 13.73 -8.87 -1.16
N ILE A 66 13.68 -8.41 0.08
CA ILE A 66 13.07 -7.13 0.44
C ILE A 66 14.10 -6.02 0.25
N GLU A 67 13.74 -5.00 -0.52
CA GLU A 67 14.64 -3.92 -0.95
C GLU A 67 14.46 -2.63 -0.17
N ASN A 68 13.43 -2.54 0.68
CA ASN A 68 13.18 -1.38 1.53
C ASN A 68 13.11 -1.76 3.02
N ASP A 69 13.51 -0.82 3.86
CA ASP A 69 13.33 -0.89 5.31
C ASP A 69 12.42 0.26 5.78
N THR A 70 11.23 -0.08 6.27
CA THR A 70 10.22 0.89 6.69
C THR A 70 9.23 0.25 7.67
N PRO A 71 8.73 1.02 8.65
CA PRO A 71 7.63 0.56 9.52
C PRO A 71 6.25 0.69 8.85
N LEU A 72 6.18 1.28 7.66
CA LEU A 72 4.92 1.45 6.92
C LEU A 72 4.57 0.15 6.18
N PRO A 73 3.29 -0.10 5.88
CA PRO A 73 2.85 -1.33 5.23
C PRO A 73 3.11 -1.35 3.71
N VAL A 74 4.30 -0.93 3.30
CA VAL A 74 4.77 -0.96 1.91
C VAL A 74 6.01 -1.84 1.81
N VAL A 75 5.94 -2.81 0.91
CA VAL A 75 7.00 -3.79 0.68
C VAL A 75 7.44 -3.68 -0.78
N CYS A 76 8.69 -3.30 -0.96
CA CYS A 76 9.40 -3.30 -2.23
C CYS A 76 10.31 -4.53 -2.27
N PHE A 77 10.23 -5.34 -3.32
CA PHE A 77 10.92 -6.63 -3.35
C PHE A 77 11.31 -7.06 -4.77
N THR A 78 12.36 -7.88 -4.84
CA THR A 78 12.86 -8.53 -6.07
C THR A 78 12.92 -10.04 -5.87
N ASP A 79 13.01 -10.80 -6.96
CA ASP A 79 13.10 -12.26 -6.88
C ASP A 79 14.56 -12.69 -6.69
N ALA A 80 14.91 -13.23 -5.53
CA ALA A 80 16.28 -13.68 -5.28
C ALA A 80 16.58 -15.07 -5.88
N THR A 81 15.55 -15.76 -6.38
CA THR A 81 15.64 -17.13 -6.90
C THR A 81 15.83 -17.20 -8.41
N HIS A 82 15.65 -16.08 -9.12
CA HIS A 82 15.73 -16.00 -10.58
C HIS A 82 16.89 -15.09 -11.02
N PRO A 83 17.72 -15.46 -12.02
CA PRO A 83 18.83 -14.63 -12.50
C PRO A 83 18.39 -13.24 -12.99
N GLU A 84 17.21 -13.16 -13.61
CA GLU A 84 16.61 -11.90 -14.06
C GLU A 84 15.72 -11.24 -13.00
N GLY A 85 15.75 -11.71 -11.76
CA GLY A 85 14.81 -11.36 -10.70
C GLY A 85 14.81 -9.90 -10.24
N ALA A 86 15.80 -9.12 -10.67
CA ALA A 86 15.88 -7.67 -10.47
C ALA A 86 15.78 -6.86 -11.79
N THR A 87 15.47 -7.51 -12.90
CA THR A 87 15.29 -6.83 -14.19
C THR A 87 13.86 -6.28 -14.31
N LYS A 88 13.73 -5.15 -14.99
CA LYS A 88 12.42 -4.52 -15.23
C LYS A 88 11.48 -5.45 -16.03
N ALA A 89 11.99 -6.10 -17.07
CA ALA A 89 11.19 -6.94 -17.95
C ALA A 89 10.56 -8.14 -17.21
N TYR A 90 11.36 -8.83 -16.38
CA TYR A 90 10.90 -9.93 -15.55
C TYR A 90 9.85 -9.50 -14.53
N LEU A 91 10.12 -8.43 -13.77
CA LEU A 91 9.20 -7.95 -12.74
C LEU A 91 7.89 -7.45 -13.34
N GLU A 92 7.93 -6.75 -14.48
CA GLU A 92 6.71 -6.35 -15.19
C GLU A 92 5.94 -7.55 -15.75
N ALA A 93 6.61 -8.64 -16.13
CA ALA A 93 5.92 -9.88 -16.53
C ALA A 93 5.18 -10.52 -15.36
N ILE A 94 5.78 -10.56 -14.16
CA ILE A 94 5.10 -11.00 -12.92
C ILE A 94 3.87 -10.13 -12.64
N VAL A 95 4.00 -8.80 -12.72
CA VAL A 95 2.86 -7.88 -12.50
C VAL A 95 1.74 -8.15 -13.50
N ARG A 96 2.08 -8.26 -14.80
CA ARG A 96 1.09 -8.52 -15.85
C ARG A 96 0.34 -9.83 -15.60
N GLU A 97 1.06 -10.89 -15.26
CA GLU A 97 0.49 -12.20 -14.96
C GLU A 97 -0.47 -12.13 -13.76
N LEU A 98 -0.03 -11.50 -12.66
CA LEU A 98 -0.83 -11.37 -11.45
C LEU A 98 -2.11 -10.57 -11.70
N VAL A 99 -2.00 -9.41 -12.34
CA VAL A 99 -3.13 -8.51 -12.62
C VAL A 99 -4.11 -9.16 -13.61
N THR A 100 -3.60 -9.85 -14.64
CA THR A 100 -4.45 -10.56 -15.61
C THR A 100 -5.22 -11.71 -14.95
N SER A 101 -4.64 -12.35 -13.94
CA SER A 101 -5.33 -13.40 -13.17
C SER A 101 -6.52 -12.87 -12.34
N GLY A 102 -6.59 -11.56 -12.08
CA GLY A 102 -7.67 -10.93 -11.30
C GLY A 102 -7.65 -11.23 -9.79
N ARG A 103 -6.69 -12.03 -9.31
CA ARG A 103 -6.63 -12.46 -7.89
C ARG A 103 -6.00 -11.43 -6.96
N ALA A 104 -5.06 -10.65 -7.48
CA ALA A 104 -4.38 -9.61 -6.72
C ALA A 104 -3.88 -8.50 -7.65
N TRP A 105 -3.62 -7.33 -7.06
CA TRP A 105 -3.06 -6.18 -7.76
C TRP A 105 -1.85 -5.65 -7.01
N ILE A 106 -0.71 -5.59 -7.70
CA ILE A 106 0.53 -4.94 -7.24
C ILE A 106 1.09 -4.11 -8.40
N SER A 107 2.08 -3.27 -8.12
CA SER A 107 2.77 -2.48 -9.15
C SER A 107 4.26 -2.82 -9.18
N SER A 108 4.95 -2.47 -10.26
CA SER A 108 6.41 -2.31 -10.24
C SER A 108 6.77 -0.82 -10.11
N THR A 109 7.98 -0.53 -9.64
CA THR A 109 8.53 0.84 -9.60
C THR A 109 10.06 0.80 -9.67
N VAL A 110 10.70 1.96 -9.69
CA VAL A 110 12.16 2.09 -9.63
C VAL A 110 12.55 2.74 -8.30
N LEU A 111 13.12 1.93 -7.41
CA LEU A 111 13.58 2.37 -6.10
C LEU A 111 14.90 3.15 -6.23
N GLY A 112 14.98 4.30 -5.58
CA GLY A 112 16.16 5.17 -5.63
C GLY A 112 16.53 5.68 -7.03
N GLY A 113 15.61 5.59 -8.01
CA GLY A 113 15.87 5.96 -9.40
C GLY A 113 16.74 4.98 -10.20
N VAL A 114 17.17 3.86 -9.60
CA VAL A 114 18.12 2.91 -10.23
C VAL A 114 17.64 1.46 -10.25
N GLN A 115 16.89 1.01 -9.26
CA GLN A 115 16.60 -0.42 -9.08
C GLN A 115 15.12 -0.74 -9.37
N PRO A 116 14.80 -1.53 -10.41
CA PRO A 116 13.46 -2.06 -10.61
C PRO A 116 13.06 -2.99 -9.46
N VAL A 117 11.86 -2.78 -8.91
CA VAL A 117 11.29 -3.60 -7.83
C VAL A 117 9.80 -3.84 -8.07
N LEU A 118 9.28 -4.95 -7.53
CA LEU A 118 7.85 -5.08 -7.25
C LEU A 118 7.51 -4.26 -6.01
N ARG A 119 6.29 -3.73 -5.95
CA ARG A 119 5.77 -2.92 -4.84
C ARG A 119 4.36 -3.36 -4.49
N ALA A 120 4.19 -3.82 -3.27
CA ALA A 120 2.89 -4.08 -2.64
C ALA A 120 2.71 -3.13 -1.45
N CYS A 121 1.52 -2.57 -1.27
CA CYS A 121 1.21 -1.68 -0.16
C CYS A 121 -0.16 -2.04 0.40
N ILE A 122 -0.26 -2.33 1.70
CA ILE A 122 -1.54 -2.57 2.37
C ILE A 122 -2.17 -1.21 2.69
N THR A 123 -3.12 -0.80 1.85
CA THR A 123 -3.89 0.44 2.03
C THR A 123 -5.39 0.20 2.26
N ASN A 124 -5.84 -1.05 2.11
CA ASN A 124 -7.19 -1.45 2.42
C ASN A 124 -7.23 -1.95 3.87
N TYR A 125 -7.90 -1.20 4.75
CA TYR A 125 -8.02 -1.54 6.17
C TYR A 125 -8.71 -2.90 6.43
N ARG A 126 -9.39 -3.47 5.43
CA ARG A 126 -10.06 -4.77 5.54
C ARG A 126 -9.17 -5.97 5.21
N THR A 127 -7.97 -5.74 4.68
CA THR A 127 -7.04 -6.83 4.30
C THR A 127 -6.72 -7.69 5.53
N GLN A 128 -6.90 -9.00 5.40
CA GLN A 128 -6.62 -9.99 6.43
C GLN A 128 -5.40 -10.84 6.08
N ALA A 129 -4.93 -11.64 7.04
CA ALA A 129 -3.83 -12.57 6.83
C ALA A 129 -4.08 -13.52 5.66
N SER A 130 -5.32 -14.00 5.49
CA SER A 130 -5.70 -14.84 4.35
C SER A 130 -5.50 -14.17 2.99
N ASP A 131 -5.69 -12.85 2.90
CA ASP A 131 -5.48 -12.11 1.65
C ASP A 131 -3.98 -11.95 1.35
N VAL A 132 -3.16 -11.79 2.40
CA VAL A 132 -1.70 -11.77 2.31
C VAL A 132 -1.18 -13.12 1.80
N GLU A 133 -1.67 -14.21 2.36
CA GLU A 133 -1.32 -15.57 1.91
C GLU A 133 -1.79 -15.85 0.48
N ALA A 134 -2.96 -15.35 0.10
CA ALA A 134 -3.45 -15.43 -1.28
C ALA A 134 -2.54 -14.68 -2.26
N LEU A 135 -2.05 -13.49 -1.89
CA LEU A 135 -1.07 -12.75 -2.69
C LEU A 135 0.26 -13.51 -2.83
N ALA A 136 0.79 -14.07 -1.73
CA ALA A 136 2.01 -14.85 -1.75
C ALA A 136 1.87 -16.09 -2.65
N ALA A 137 0.75 -16.82 -2.55
CA ALA A 137 0.43 -17.94 -3.43
C ALA A 137 0.35 -17.52 -4.90
N ALA A 138 -0.32 -16.42 -5.19
CA ALA A 138 -0.47 -15.93 -6.55
C ALA A 138 0.87 -15.49 -7.17
N LEU A 139 1.80 -14.93 -6.36
CA LEU A 139 3.17 -14.63 -6.78
C LEU A 139 3.98 -15.90 -7.07
N ARG A 140 3.87 -16.94 -6.25
CA ARG A 140 4.53 -18.24 -6.50
C ARG A 140 4.08 -18.84 -7.83
N GLU A 141 2.79 -18.82 -8.11
CA GLU A 141 2.25 -19.32 -9.38
C GLU A 141 2.70 -18.48 -10.58
N ALA A 142 2.69 -17.14 -10.46
CA ALA A 142 3.16 -16.25 -11.51
C ALA A 142 4.63 -16.51 -11.84
N ARG A 143 5.48 -16.67 -10.81
CA ARG A 143 6.89 -17.07 -10.95
C ARG A 143 7.03 -18.40 -11.69
N ALA A 144 6.27 -19.42 -11.30
CA ALA A 144 6.35 -20.75 -11.91
C ALA A 144 5.96 -20.73 -13.40
N ARG A 145 4.97 -19.92 -13.79
CA ARG A 145 4.54 -19.80 -15.19
C ARG A 145 5.59 -19.15 -16.08
N LEU A 146 6.35 -18.17 -15.58
CA LEU A 146 7.43 -17.54 -16.35
C LEU A 146 8.62 -18.48 -16.56
N VAL A 147 8.91 -19.36 -15.60
CA VAL A 147 9.96 -20.38 -15.75
C VAL A 147 9.57 -21.44 -16.80
N SER A 148 8.28 -21.78 -16.91
CA SER A 148 7.79 -22.77 -17.90
C SER A 148 7.67 -22.23 -19.33
N SER A 149 7.83 -20.92 -19.54
CA SER A 149 7.70 -20.28 -20.86
C SER A 149 9.04 -20.11 -21.60
N TYR A 150 10.14 -20.59 -21.01
CA TYR A 150 11.48 -20.68 -21.59
C TYR A 150 11.84 -22.13 -21.86
#